data_AF-A0A7W1QR47-F1
#
_entry.id   AF-A0A7W1QR47-F1
#
_cell.length_a   1.000
_cell.length_b   1.000
_cell.length_c   1.000
_cell.angle_alpha   90.00
_cell.angle_beta   90.00
_cell.angle_gamma   90.00
#
_symmetry.space_group_name_H-M   'P 1'
#
loop_
_entity.id
_entity.type
_entity.pdbx_description
1 polymer ?
#
loop_
_entity_poly.entity_id
_entity_poly.type
_entity_poly.pdbx_seq_one_letter_code
_entity_poly.pdbx_strand_id
1 'polypeptide(L)'
;MSTNEFYADAPRMERKGVWRSVIRLALALLVMCAIGAGVFAAFHLTLRRPSVDMRGAEASAASEASSTSANLWAIRGALTETCTCSVPCTCNFGEQPSPNGYCYPFYSYHIQKGNYGDVSLDDLHFGSADLKSGRTMFIDERASERQREALRLIVARIIERVPATDAEAKAKEITPRILYAAVRQEYGDRNNHLEVPGLGQFSANYVLGMDKSQPIVVRNNTTWRIRDTTKAKTTIYRIKAGKDVIDLKDTNSNQGEFEYTDKTDFGAPARWNCGACANDKSADGRGEQMCGR
;
A
#
# COMPACT_ATOMS: atom_id res chain seq x y z
N MET A 1 -17.69 -37.47 -33.19
CA MET A 1 -18.61 -37.12 -32.09
C MET A 1 -18.35 -35.66 -31.75
N SER A 2 -19.25 -34.77 -32.18
CA SER A 2 -19.16 -33.32 -31.98
C SER A 2 -19.83 -32.91 -30.67
N THR A 3 -19.13 -32.15 -29.82
CA THR A 3 -19.69 -31.62 -28.57
C THR A 3 -20.14 -30.17 -28.79
N ASN A 4 -21.33 -29.99 -29.38
CA ASN A 4 -22.04 -28.71 -29.46
C ASN A 4 -23.51 -28.96 -29.11
N GLU A 5 -23.83 -29.22 -27.85
CA GLU A 5 -25.24 -29.42 -27.45
C GLU A 5 -25.50 -29.31 -25.94
N PHE A 6 -24.98 -28.26 -25.29
CA PHE A 6 -25.40 -27.90 -23.94
C PHE A 6 -25.47 -26.38 -23.81
N TYR A 7 -26.53 -25.75 -24.34
CA TYR A 7 -27.09 -24.50 -23.81
C TYR A 7 -28.45 -24.19 -24.49
N ALA A 8 -29.50 -24.82 -23.97
CA ALA A 8 -30.92 -24.45 -24.04
C ALA A 8 -31.56 -25.18 -22.84
N ASP A 9 -32.43 -24.67 -21.97
CA ASP A 9 -33.27 -23.48 -21.91
C ASP A 9 -33.39 -23.06 -20.42
N ALA A 10 -33.38 -21.76 -20.11
CA ALA A 10 -33.76 -21.28 -18.78
C ALA A 10 -35.23 -20.80 -18.80
N PRO A 11 -36.11 -21.27 -17.89
CA PRO A 11 -37.52 -20.89 -17.91
C PRO A 11 -37.72 -19.42 -17.50
N ARG A 12 -38.50 -18.70 -18.30
CA ARG A 12 -38.92 -17.31 -18.06
C ARG A 12 -39.89 -17.28 -16.86
N MET A 13 -39.35 -16.97 -15.68
CA MET A 13 -40.10 -16.91 -14.42
C MET A 13 -41.18 -15.81 -14.44
N GLU A 14 -42.43 -16.19 -14.11
CA GLU A 14 -43.62 -15.34 -14.11
C GLU A 14 -43.55 -14.24 -13.03
N ARG A 15 -43.37 -12.99 -13.45
CA ARG A 15 -43.12 -11.81 -12.59
C ARG A 15 -44.33 -11.29 -11.80
N LYS A 16 -45.51 -11.90 -11.89
CA LYS A 16 -46.77 -11.33 -11.35
C LYS A 16 -47.04 -11.64 -9.86
N GLY A 17 -46.46 -12.70 -9.30
CA GLY A 17 -46.68 -13.10 -7.90
C GLY A 17 -45.79 -12.38 -6.88
N VAL A 18 -44.53 -12.09 -7.24
CA VAL A 18 -43.51 -11.55 -6.33
C VAL A 18 -43.84 -10.10 -5.91
N TRP A 19 -44.41 -9.31 -6.82
CA TRP A 19 -44.67 -7.89 -6.56
C TRP A 19 -45.75 -7.65 -5.49
N ARG A 20 -46.75 -8.53 -5.41
CA ARG A 20 -47.79 -8.48 -4.37
C ARG A 20 -47.25 -8.82 -2.98
N SER A 21 -46.27 -9.72 -2.90
CA SER A 21 -45.62 -10.09 -1.64
C SER A 21 -44.66 -9.00 -1.14
N VAL A 22 -43.93 -8.34 -2.05
CA VAL A 22 -43.04 -7.20 -1.71
C VAL A 22 -43.82 -6.01 -1.16
N ILE A 23 -44.97 -5.68 -1.75
CA ILE A 23 -45.82 -4.57 -1.27
C ILE A 23 -46.39 -4.85 0.12
N ARG A 24 -46.82 -6.09 0.39
CA ARG A 24 -47.34 -6.48 1.71
C ARG A 24 -46.25 -6.41 2.79
N LEU A 25 -45.02 -6.81 2.46
CA LEU A 25 -43.89 -6.72 3.40
C LEU A 25 -43.50 -5.26 3.69
N ALA A 26 -43.49 -4.40 2.67
CA ALA A 26 -43.17 -2.98 2.82
C ALA A 26 -44.21 -2.24 3.70
N LEU A 27 -45.50 -2.53 3.52
CA LEU A 27 -46.56 -1.97 4.37
C LEU A 27 -46.46 -2.44 5.83
N ALA A 28 -46.12 -3.71 6.06
CA ALA A 28 -45.92 -4.22 7.42
C ALA A 28 -44.72 -3.56 8.13
N LEU A 29 -43.62 -3.33 7.40
CA LEU A 29 -42.44 -2.62 7.92
C LEU A 29 -42.73 -1.16 8.27
N LEU A 30 -43.52 -0.45 7.45
CA LEU A 30 -43.91 0.93 7.73
C LEU A 30 -44.80 1.04 8.98
N VAL A 31 -45.71 0.09 9.19
CA VAL A 31 -46.54 0.04 10.40
C VAL A 31 -45.68 -0.24 11.64
N MET A 32 -44.69 -1.13 11.56
CA MET A 32 -43.77 -1.37 12.68
C MET A 32 -42.88 -0.16 13.00
N CYS A 33 -42.40 0.58 11.99
CA CYS A 33 -41.65 1.83 12.22
C CYS A 33 -42.51 2.91 12.91
N ALA A 34 -43.78 3.05 12.54
CA ALA A 34 -44.68 4.01 13.17
C ALA A 34 -44.96 3.67 14.65
N ILE A 35 -45.13 2.38 14.96
CA ILE A 35 -45.31 1.92 16.35
C ILE A 35 -44.03 2.12 17.17
N GLY A 36 -42.85 1.82 16.59
CA GLY A 36 -41.56 2.03 17.25
C GLY A 36 -41.27 3.50 17.59
N ALA A 37 -41.61 4.42 16.69
CA ALA A 37 -41.47 5.86 16.94
C ALA A 37 -42.37 6.37 18.06
N GLY A 38 -43.60 5.83 18.19
CA GLY A 38 -44.52 6.18 19.27
C GLY A 38 -44.06 5.73 20.65
N VAL A 39 -43.47 4.54 20.75
CA VAL A 39 -42.92 4.01 22.01
C VAL A 39 -41.66 4.79 22.45
N PHE A 40 -40.81 5.19 21.49
CA PHE A 40 -39.60 5.96 21.77
C PHE A 40 -39.92 7.38 22.25
N ALA A 41 -40.92 8.04 21.67
CA ALA A 41 -41.37 9.36 22.10
C ALA A 41 -41.97 9.35 23.51
N ALA A 42 -42.73 8.30 23.87
CA ALA A 42 -43.32 8.16 25.20
C ALA A 42 -42.27 7.91 26.30
N PHE A 43 -41.18 7.19 25.99
CA PHE A 43 -40.12 6.88 26.97
C PHE A 43 -39.22 8.10 27.31
N HIS A 44 -39.08 9.05 26.37
CA HIS A 44 -38.29 10.26 26.57
C HIS A 44 -39.02 11.37 27.35
N LEU A 45 -40.35 11.32 27.45
CA LEU A 45 -41.13 12.31 28.21
C LEU A 45 -41.17 12.06 29.73
N THR A 46 -40.72 10.90 30.21
CA THR A 46 -40.78 10.52 31.65
C THR A 46 -39.46 10.62 32.41
N LEU A 47 -38.36 11.07 31.79
CA LEU A 47 -37.05 11.19 32.46
C LEU A 47 -36.49 12.62 32.39
N ARG A 48 -37.12 13.56 33.11
CA ARG A 48 -36.43 14.77 33.57
C ARG A 48 -35.46 14.36 34.68
N ARG A 49 -34.19 14.13 34.33
CA ARG A 49 -33.09 14.03 35.29
C ARG A 49 -32.69 15.42 35.78
N PRO A 50 -32.36 15.60 37.07
CA PRO A 50 -31.86 16.87 37.56
C PRO A 50 -30.48 17.17 36.96
N SER A 51 -30.24 18.44 36.63
CA SER A 51 -28.98 18.95 36.09
C SER A 51 -27.86 18.82 37.12
N VAL A 52 -26.87 17.98 36.82
CA VAL A 52 -25.57 17.95 37.52
C VAL A 52 -24.59 18.80 36.71
N ASP A 53 -23.95 19.74 37.38
CA ASP A 53 -23.01 20.72 36.81
C ASP A 53 -21.75 20.01 36.27
N MET A 54 -21.54 20.09 34.95
CA MET A 54 -20.50 19.37 34.18
C MET A 54 -19.29 20.24 33.83
N ARG A 55 -18.87 21.17 34.69
CA ARG A 55 -17.69 22.03 34.40
C ARG A 55 -16.33 21.43 34.75
N GLY A 56 -16.27 20.19 35.24
CA GLY A 56 -15.01 19.54 35.66
C GLY A 56 -14.58 18.30 34.85
N ALA A 57 -15.48 17.70 34.06
CA ALA A 57 -15.22 16.41 33.41
C ALA A 57 -14.63 16.52 31.99
N GLU A 58 -14.83 17.64 31.30
CA GLU A 58 -14.36 17.84 29.91
C GLU A 58 -12.83 18.01 29.83
N ALA A 59 -12.18 18.54 30.87
CA ALA A 59 -10.74 18.76 30.88
C ALA A 59 -9.94 17.45 31.07
N SER A 60 -10.50 16.46 31.77
CA SER A 60 -9.84 15.16 32.02
C SER A 60 -9.95 14.21 30.83
N ALA A 61 -11.10 14.18 30.14
CA ALA A 61 -11.31 13.33 28.98
C ALA A 61 -10.52 13.78 27.74
N ALA A 62 -10.28 15.09 27.60
CA ALA A 62 -9.45 15.63 26.52
C ALA A 62 -7.96 15.25 26.65
N SER A 63 -7.48 15.02 27.88
CA SER A 63 -6.08 14.64 28.15
C SER A 63 -5.79 13.16 27.85
N GLU A 64 -6.75 12.27 28.03
CA GLU A 64 -6.58 10.81 27.78
C GLU A 64 -6.85 10.42 26.32
N ALA A 65 -7.73 11.16 25.61
CA ALA A 65 -7.93 10.96 24.17
C ALA A 65 -6.70 11.39 23.34
N SER A 66 -5.89 12.32 23.86
CA SER A 66 -4.71 12.85 23.17
C SER A 66 -3.50 11.90 23.16
N SER A 67 -3.42 10.93 24.09
CA SER A 67 -2.29 10.00 24.15
C SER A 67 -2.49 8.75 23.30
N THR A 68 -3.75 8.40 22.97
CA THR A 68 -4.07 7.23 22.13
C THR A 68 -4.04 7.57 20.64
N SER A 69 -4.24 8.83 20.26
CA SER A 69 -4.20 9.29 18.87
C SER A 69 -2.79 9.47 18.31
N ALA A 70 -1.76 9.56 19.17
CA ALA A 70 -0.41 9.91 18.76
C ALA A 70 0.22 8.91 17.77
N ASN A 71 -0.19 7.64 17.81
CA ASN A 71 0.36 6.58 16.98
C ASN A 71 -0.60 6.05 15.90
N LEU A 72 -1.82 6.60 15.82
CA LEU A 72 -2.77 6.23 14.79
C LEU A 72 -2.41 6.95 13.49
N TRP A 73 -2.29 6.19 12.40
CA TRP A 73 -1.98 6.75 11.09
C TRP A 73 -2.73 6.00 10.01
N ALA A 74 -3.02 6.73 8.93
CA ALA A 74 -3.61 6.19 7.72
C ALA A 74 -3.03 6.94 6.52
N ILE A 75 -2.62 6.18 5.50
CA ILE A 75 -2.08 6.74 4.26
C ILE A 75 -2.66 5.99 3.06
N ARG A 76 -2.95 6.72 1.99
CA ARG A 76 -3.31 6.14 0.70
C ARG A 76 -2.59 6.87 -0.42
N GLY A 77 -2.32 6.15 -1.50
CA GLY A 77 -1.71 6.70 -2.70
C GLY A 77 -1.12 5.60 -3.57
N ALA A 78 -0.03 5.89 -4.28
CA ALA A 78 0.49 5.01 -5.32
C ALA A 78 1.94 4.59 -5.09
N LEU A 79 2.21 3.31 -5.31
CA LEU A 79 3.54 2.75 -5.47
C LEU A 79 3.95 2.77 -6.94
N THR A 80 5.17 3.22 -7.20
CA THR A 80 5.88 3.03 -8.47
C THR A 80 7.20 2.35 -8.17
N GLU A 81 7.46 1.22 -8.82
CA GLU A 81 8.66 0.41 -8.61
C GLU A 81 9.24 -0.11 -9.94
N THR A 82 10.56 -0.24 -9.97
CA THR A 82 11.30 -1.05 -10.95
C THR A 82 12.23 -2.01 -10.24
N CYS A 83 12.62 -3.09 -10.92
CA CYS A 83 13.69 -3.98 -10.45
C CYS A 83 14.48 -4.60 -11.61
N THR A 84 15.48 -5.42 -11.27
CA THR A 84 16.38 -6.10 -12.21
C THR A 84 15.80 -7.39 -12.81
N CYS A 85 14.60 -7.80 -12.40
CA CYS A 85 13.97 -9.02 -12.91
C CYS A 85 13.43 -8.85 -14.34
N SER A 86 13.30 -9.95 -15.08
CA SER A 86 12.53 -9.99 -16.33
C SER A 86 11.03 -9.78 -16.09
N VAL A 87 10.30 -9.43 -17.15
CA VAL A 87 8.83 -9.32 -17.12
C VAL A 87 8.18 -10.64 -17.56
N PRO A 88 7.14 -11.14 -16.85
CA PRO A 88 6.68 -10.67 -15.55
C PRO A 88 7.65 -11.05 -14.43
N CYS A 89 7.79 -10.21 -13.41
CA CYS A 89 8.64 -10.51 -12.26
C CYS A 89 8.11 -11.73 -11.49
N THR A 90 8.94 -12.77 -11.43
CA THR A 90 8.69 -14.03 -10.73
C THR A 90 8.40 -13.83 -9.24
N CYS A 91 9.01 -12.82 -8.61
CA CYS A 91 8.79 -12.53 -7.18
C CYS A 91 7.33 -12.20 -6.84
N ASN A 92 6.54 -11.70 -7.80
CA ASN A 92 5.11 -11.42 -7.61
C ASN A 92 4.27 -12.69 -7.46
N PHE A 93 4.85 -13.85 -7.77
CA PHE A 93 4.24 -15.18 -7.68
C PHE A 93 4.85 -16.05 -6.57
N GLY A 94 5.70 -15.48 -5.72
CA GLY A 94 6.36 -16.19 -4.62
C GLY A 94 7.65 -16.91 -5.03
N GLU A 95 8.11 -16.73 -6.26
CA GLU A 95 9.29 -17.38 -6.81
C GLU A 95 10.56 -16.52 -6.65
N GLN A 96 11.73 -17.14 -6.83
CA GLN A 96 12.99 -16.42 -6.78
C GLN A 96 13.15 -15.39 -7.91
N PRO A 97 14.00 -14.36 -7.74
CA PRO A 97 14.37 -13.44 -8.81
C PRO A 97 14.85 -14.19 -10.06
N SER A 98 14.42 -13.70 -11.23
CA SER A 98 14.76 -14.26 -12.54
C SER A 98 14.92 -13.12 -13.56
N PRO A 99 15.89 -13.17 -14.48
CA PRO A 99 16.75 -14.32 -14.81
C PRO A 99 17.95 -14.47 -13.86
N ASN A 100 18.22 -13.44 -13.07
CA ASN A 100 19.31 -13.41 -12.11
C ASN A 100 18.77 -13.80 -10.74
N GLY A 101 19.50 -14.63 -9.97
CA GLY A 101 19.15 -14.99 -8.58
C GLY A 101 19.25 -13.84 -7.56
N TYR A 102 19.20 -12.59 -8.03
CA TYR A 102 19.21 -11.37 -7.23
C TYR A 102 18.23 -10.34 -7.79
N CYS A 103 17.74 -9.46 -6.92
CA CYS A 103 16.79 -8.41 -7.27
C CYS A 103 17.21 -7.09 -6.62
N TYR A 104 17.47 -6.06 -7.43
CA TYR A 104 17.74 -4.70 -6.95
C TYR A 104 16.56 -3.79 -7.28
N PRO A 105 15.55 -3.69 -6.41
CA PRO A 105 14.39 -2.82 -6.62
C PRO A 105 14.70 -1.35 -6.31
N PHE A 106 14.03 -0.46 -7.03
CA PHE A 106 14.00 0.98 -6.78
C PHE A 106 12.58 1.49 -6.90
N TYR A 107 12.09 2.10 -5.82
CA TYR A 107 10.67 2.39 -5.67
C TYR A 107 10.40 3.58 -4.79
N SER A 108 9.24 4.18 -5.00
CA SER A 108 8.67 5.19 -4.13
C SER A 108 7.18 4.98 -3.93
N TYR A 109 6.74 5.29 -2.71
CA TYR A 109 5.36 5.48 -2.32
C TYR A 109 5.06 6.98 -2.33
N HIS A 110 4.13 7.40 -3.18
CA HIS A 110 3.52 8.73 -3.15
C HIS A 110 2.29 8.68 -2.24
N ILE A 111 2.33 9.41 -1.12
CA ILE A 111 1.18 9.58 -0.24
C ILE A 111 0.30 10.66 -0.86
N GLN A 112 -0.74 10.27 -1.58
CA GLN A 112 -1.72 11.21 -2.12
C GLN A 112 -2.52 11.87 -1.00
N LYS A 113 -2.87 11.10 0.04
CA LYS A 113 -3.60 11.59 1.21
C LYS A 113 -3.25 10.76 2.44
N GLY A 114 -3.01 11.42 3.58
CA GLY A 114 -2.85 10.71 4.84
C GLY A 114 -2.34 11.56 5.99
N ASN A 115 -2.27 10.95 7.16
CA ASN A 115 -1.81 11.59 8.38
C ASN A 115 -1.17 10.58 9.34
N TYR A 116 -0.35 11.11 10.24
CA TYR A 116 0.14 10.43 11.43
C TYR A 116 -0.24 11.27 12.64
N GLY A 117 -1.21 10.80 13.44
CA GLY A 117 -1.85 11.64 14.44
C GLY A 117 -2.44 12.90 13.81
N ASP A 118 -2.00 14.08 14.27
CA ASP A 118 -2.37 15.39 13.75
C ASP A 118 -1.49 15.89 12.59
N VAL A 119 -0.41 15.17 12.25
CA VAL A 119 0.54 15.56 11.20
C VAL A 119 0.04 15.10 9.84
N SER A 120 -0.32 16.03 8.96
CA SER A 120 -0.62 15.72 7.56
C SER A 120 0.63 15.25 6.82
N LEU A 121 0.47 14.19 6.02
CA LEU A 121 1.50 13.60 5.16
C LEU A 121 1.13 13.71 3.68
N ASP A 122 0.15 14.55 3.35
CA ASP A 122 -0.35 14.73 2.00
C ASP A 122 0.76 15.17 1.04
N ASP A 123 0.74 14.58 -0.16
CA ASP A 123 1.66 14.85 -1.25
C ASP A 123 3.16 14.63 -0.91
N LEU A 124 3.46 13.78 0.06
CA LEU A 124 4.85 13.42 0.39
C LEU A 124 5.23 12.05 -0.14
N HIS A 125 6.53 11.86 -0.33
CA HIS A 125 7.11 10.63 -0.83
C HIS A 125 8.06 10.00 0.19
N PHE A 126 8.14 8.67 0.14
CA PHE A 126 9.22 7.91 0.73
C PHE A 126 9.52 6.70 -0.15
N GLY A 127 10.69 6.12 0.00
CA GLY A 127 11.08 5.01 -0.87
C GLY A 127 12.45 4.44 -0.56
N SER A 128 12.90 3.57 -1.43
CA SER A 128 14.19 2.91 -1.30
C SER A 128 14.79 2.52 -2.64
N ALA A 129 16.11 2.54 -2.69
CA ALA A 129 16.92 1.81 -3.67
C ALA A 129 17.70 0.71 -2.94
N ASP A 130 17.43 -0.55 -3.29
CA ASP A 130 18.06 -1.70 -2.68
C ASP A 130 19.09 -2.26 -3.66
N LEU A 131 20.37 -2.23 -3.28
CA LEU A 131 21.50 -2.50 -4.16
C LEU A 131 22.43 -3.56 -3.55
N LYS A 132 23.45 -3.96 -4.31
CA LYS A 132 24.45 -4.93 -3.85
C LYS A 132 25.19 -4.46 -2.59
N SER A 133 25.52 -3.17 -2.50
CA SER A 133 26.21 -2.61 -1.33
C SER A 133 25.30 -2.33 -0.14
N GLY A 134 23.99 -2.53 -0.30
CA GLY A 134 22.98 -2.33 0.73
C GLY A 134 21.83 -1.45 0.26
N ARG A 135 21.02 -1.05 1.23
CA ARG A 135 19.81 -0.26 1.04
C ARG A 135 20.06 1.23 1.25
N THR A 136 19.52 2.05 0.34
CA THR A 136 19.45 3.52 0.48
C THR A 136 17.99 3.94 0.56
N MET A 137 17.52 4.28 1.76
CA MET A 137 16.17 4.81 1.97
C MET A 137 16.14 6.33 1.77
N PHE A 138 15.01 6.84 1.30
CA PHE A 138 14.81 8.28 1.17
C PHE A 138 13.42 8.73 1.60
N ILE A 139 13.35 9.98 2.06
CA ILE A 139 12.14 10.73 2.37
C ILE A 139 12.18 12.03 1.54
N ASP A 140 11.01 12.48 1.09
CA ASP A 140 10.84 13.75 0.38
C ASP A 140 11.45 14.92 1.17
N GLU A 141 12.35 15.67 0.54
CA GLU A 141 13.04 16.80 1.19
C GLU A 141 12.09 17.93 1.61
N ARG A 142 10.91 18.03 0.96
CA ARG A 142 9.86 19.01 1.27
C ARG A 142 9.20 18.76 2.63
N ALA A 143 9.36 17.57 3.21
CA ALA A 143 8.80 17.24 4.51
C ALA A 143 9.40 18.13 5.61
N SER A 144 8.54 18.75 6.42
CA SER A 144 8.92 19.43 7.67
C SER A 144 9.47 18.45 8.71
N GLU A 145 10.12 18.92 9.77
CA GLU A 145 10.71 18.01 10.77
C GLU A 145 9.67 17.10 11.44
N ARG A 146 8.47 17.62 11.76
CA ARG A 146 7.36 16.80 12.29
C ARG A 146 6.91 15.72 11.30
N GLN A 147 6.88 16.05 10.01
CA GLN A 147 6.55 15.08 8.95
C GLN A 147 7.66 14.04 8.76
N ARG A 148 8.93 14.45 8.86
CA ARG A 148 10.08 13.53 8.79
C ARG A 148 10.06 12.54 9.95
N GLU A 149 9.76 12.99 11.17
CA GLU A 149 9.60 12.12 12.34
C GLU A 149 8.50 11.07 12.12
N ALA A 150 7.31 11.49 11.71
CA ALA A 150 6.22 10.59 11.36
C ALA A 150 6.60 9.62 10.22
N LEU A 151 7.24 10.10 9.16
CA LEU A 151 7.63 9.29 8.03
C LEU A 151 8.73 8.28 8.38
N ARG A 152 9.67 8.57 9.29
CA ARG A 152 10.66 7.59 9.76
C ARG A 152 10.00 6.37 10.40
N LEU A 153 8.92 6.59 11.17
CA LEU A 153 8.12 5.51 11.78
C LEU A 153 7.36 4.70 10.73
N ILE A 154 6.77 5.37 9.74
CA ILE A 154 6.09 4.70 8.61
C ILE A 154 7.09 3.90 7.75
N VAL A 155 8.26 4.46 7.43
CA VAL A 155 9.34 3.79 6.69
C VAL A 155 9.78 2.53 7.43
N ALA A 156 9.95 2.58 8.75
CA ALA A 156 10.26 1.40 9.55
C ALA A 156 9.18 0.31 9.41
N ARG A 157 7.89 0.67 9.45
CA ARG A 157 6.79 -0.29 9.29
C ARG A 157 6.70 -0.88 7.89
N ILE A 158 6.91 -0.08 6.84
CA ILE A 158 6.62 -0.47 5.45
C ILE A 158 7.85 -1.06 4.74
N ILE A 159 9.00 -0.40 4.84
CA ILE A 159 10.24 -0.80 4.14
C ILE A 159 11.00 -1.85 4.92
N GLU A 160 11.13 -1.67 6.25
CA GLU A 160 11.80 -2.63 7.13
C GLU A 160 10.86 -3.75 7.62
N ARG A 161 9.54 -3.61 7.41
CA ARG A 161 8.51 -4.62 7.72
C ARG A 161 8.54 -5.11 9.17
N VAL A 162 8.84 -4.21 10.11
CA VAL A 162 8.82 -4.53 11.55
C VAL A 162 7.40 -4.41 12.11
N PRO A 163 7.01 -5.18 13.15
CA PRO A 163 5.73 -5.01 13.83
C PRO A 163 5.62 -3.62 14.48
N ALA A 164 4.40 -3.20 14.83
CA ALA A 164 4.14 -1.86 15.38
C ALA A 164 4.93 -1.60 16.67
N THR A 165 5.13 -2.62 17.48
CA THR A 165 5.89 -2.59 18.74
C THR A 165 7.36 -2.21 18.56
N ASP A 166 7.93 -2.45 17.37
CA ASP A 166 9.36 -2.31 17.12
C ASP A 166 9.67 -1.09 16.24
N ALA A 167 8.63 -0.37 15.80
CA ALA A 167 8.73 0.72 14.83
C ALA A 167 9.62 1.87 15.30
N GLU A 168 9.50 2.28 16.56
CA GLU A 168 10.30 3.36 17.14
C GLU A 168 11.79 3.00 17.21
N ALA A 169 12.09 1.80 17.72
CA ALA A 169 13.46 1.30 17.80
C ALA A 169 14.09 1.20 16.41
N LYS A 170 13.36 0.65 15.45
CA LYS A 170 13.82 0.53 14.06
C LYS A 170 13.97 1.89 13.39
N ALA A 171 13.04 2.83 13.59
CA ALA A 171 13.12 4.19 13.07
C ALA A 171 14.40 4.88 13.56
N LYS A 172 14.72 4.77 14.85
CA LYS A 172 15.96 5.31 15.42
C LYS A 172 17.21 4.69 14.78
N GLU A 173 17.20 3.38 14.54
CA GLU A 173 18.30 2.66 13.88
C GLU A 173 18.54 3.13 12.44
N ILE A 174 17.47 3.32 11.65
CA ILE A 174 17.58 3.65 10.22
C ILE A 174 17.74 5.14 9.94
N THR A 175 17.32 6.02 10.86
CA THR A 175 17.34 7.48 10.67
C THR A 175 18.68 8.04 10.15
N PRO A 176 19.86 7.60 10.65
CA PRO A 176 21.14 8.09 10.15
C PRO A 176 21.44 7.74 8.69
N ARG A 177 20.67 6.82 8.09
CA ARG A 177 20.86 6.30 6.72
C ARG A 177 19.76 6.76 5.76
N ILE A 178 18.81 7.58 6.23
CA ILE A 178 17.76 8.13 5.37
C ILE A 178 18.27 9.39 4.68
N LEU A 179 18.17 9.40 3.35
CA LEU A 179 18.40 10.59 2.54
C LEU A 179 17.12 11.46 2.51
N TYR A 180 17.27 12.77 2.63
CA TYR A 180 16.21 13.70 2.26
C TYR A 180 16.50 14.17 0.84
N ALA A 181 15.58 13.89 -0.09
CA ALA A 181 15.80 14.15 -1.49
C ALA A 181 14.53 14.64 -2.19
N ALA A 182 14.70 15.42 -3.25
CA ALA A 182 13.64 15.65 -4.23
C ALA A 182 13.19 14.29 -4.81
N VAL A 183 11.89 14.10 -4.93
CA VAL A 183 11.29 12.91 -5.53
C VAL A 183 10.33 13.35 -6.63
N ARG A 184 10.50 12.82 -7.83
CA ARG A 184 9.58 13.02 -8.96
C ARG A 184 9.02 11.66 -9.34
N GLN A 185 7.78 11.42 -8.95
CA GLN A 185 7.05 10.20 -9.29
C GLN A 185 5.89 10.57 -10.20
N GLU A 186 5.83 9.94 -11.38
CA GLU A 186 4.75 10.14 -12.34
C GLU A 186 4.19 8.78 -12.75
N TYR A 187 2.88 8.71 -12.95
CA TYR A 187 2.18 7.53 -13.42
C TYR A 187 0.88 7.96 -14.09
N GLY A 188 0.47 7.23 -15.12
CA GLY A 188 -0.77 7.47 -15.85
C GLY A 188 -1.23 6.19 -16.54
N ASP A 189 -2.04 6.30 -17.57
CA ASP A 189 -2.68 5.12 -18.18
C ASP A 189 -1.73 4.19 -18.96
N ARG A 190 -0.51 4.65 -19.24
CA ARG A 190 0.39 3.99 -20.21
C ARG A 190 1.82 3.80 -19.73
N ASN A 191 2.24 4.52 -18.70
CA ASN A 191 3.61 4.51 -18.22
C ASN A 191 3.70 4.96 -16.76
N ASN A 192 4.87 4.72 -16.19
CA ASN A 192 5.29 5.25 -14.90
C ASN A 192 6.76 5.65 -14.95
N HIS A 193 7.11 6.59 -14.09
CA HIS A 193 8.43 7.18 -13.96
C HIS A 193 8.72 7.48 -12.50
N LEU A 194 9.98 7.32 -12.13
CA LEU A 194 10.52 7.77 -10.85
C LEU A 194 11.91 8.35 -11.10
N GLU A 195 12.16 9.54 -10.56
CA GLU A 195 13.47 10.16 -10.48
C GLU A 195 13.70 10.65 -9.04
N VAL A 196 14.86 10.27 -8.50
CA VAL A 196 15.42 10.83 -7.27
C VAL A 196 16.79 11.39 -7.63
N PRO A 197 16.90 12.72 -7.85
CA PRO A 197 18.15 13.34 -8.28
C PRO A 197 19.30 12.99 -7.34
N GLY A 198 20.44 12.60 -7.93
CA GLY A 198 21.62 12.15 -7.18
C GLY A 198 21.59 10.68 -6.73
N LEU A 199 20.47 9.97 -6.89
CA LEU A 199 20.36 8.53 -6.60
C LEU A 199 20.13 7.72 -7.88
N GLY A 200 19.03 7.98 -8.58
CA GLY A 200 18.64 7.17 -9.73
C GLY A 200 17.32 7.58 -10.37
N GLN A 201 17.02 6.94 -11.50
CA GLN A 201 15.80 7.13 -12.25
C GLN A 201 15.36 5.86 -12.98
N PHE A 202 14.06 5.75 -13.27
CA PHE A 202 13.56 4.80 -14.24
C PHE A 202 12.33 5.34 -14.96
N SER A 203 12.08 4.83 -16.17
CA SER A 203 10.83 5.01 -16.89
C SER A 203 10.41 3.65 -17.44
N ALA A 204 9.12 3.35 -17.43
CA ALA A 204 8.60 2.09 -17.95
C ALA A 204 7.26 2.28 -18.67
N ASN A 205 7.06 1.49 -19.72
CA ASN A 205 5.81 1.45 -20.47
C ASN A 205 4.99 0.24 -20.01
N TYR A 206 3.69 0.43 -19.85
CA TYR A 206 2.79 -0.65 -19.45
C TYR A 206 2.71 -1.72 -20.52
N VAL A 207 2.75 -2.98 -20.08
CA VAL A 207 2.58 -4.13 -20.95
C VAL A 207 1.10 -4.30 -21.21
N LEU A 208 0.70 -4.19 -22.47
CA LEU A 208 -0.71 -4.29 -22.85
C LEU A 208 -1.13 -5.74 -23.01
N GLY A 209 -2.39 -6.01 -22.66
CA GLY A 209 -3.03 -7.29 -22.92
C GLY A 209 -3.24 -7.54 -24.41
N MET A 210 -3.80 -8.71 -24.72
CA MET A 210 -4.12 -9.11 -26.11
C MET A 210 -5.02 -8.11 -26.83
N ASP A 211 -5.90 -7.42 -26.09
CA ASP A 211 -6.77 -6.36 -26.61
C ASP A 211 -6.03 -5.08 -27.03
N LYS A 212 -4.75 -4.93 -26.68
CA LYS A 212 -3.87 -3.77 -26.98
C LYS A 212 -4.35 -2.43 -26.39
N SER A 213 -5.35 -2.45 -25.52
CA SER A 213 -5.98 -1.27 -24.94
C SER A 213 -5.70 -1.16 -23.43
N GLN A 214 -5.85 -2.28 -22.71
CA GLN A 214 -5.68 -2.32 -21.26
C GLN A 214 -4.33 -2.91 -20.89
N PRO A 215 -3.69 -2.42 -19.81
CA PRO A 215 -2.47 -3.02 -19.30
C PRO A 215 -2.74 -4.36 -18.62
N ILE A 216 -1.73 -5.22 -18.59
CA ILE A 216 -1.75 -6.45 -17.79
C ILE A 216 -1.68 -6.08 -16.32
N VAL A 217 -2.61 -6.60 -15.53
CA VAL A 217 -2.69 -6.39 -14.08
C VAL A 217 -2.54 -7.74 -13.37
N VAL A 218 -1.61 -7.80 -12.41
CA VAL A 218 -1.51 -8.90 -11.45
C VAL A 218 -2.22 -8.47 -10.16
N ARG A 219 -3.14 -9.30 -9.66
CA ARG A 219 -3.87 -9.03 -8.42
C ARG A 219 -3.36 -9.90 -7.29
N ASN A 220 -3.36 -9.38 -6.06
CA ASN A 220 -2.96 -10.11 -4.86
C ASN A 220 -1.56 -10.75 -4.98
N ASN A 221 -0.59 -9.96 -5.43
CA ASN A 221 0.78 -10.43 -5.59
C ASN A 221 1.45 -10.68 -4.22
N THR A 222 2.53 -11.45 -4.19
CA THR A 222 3.23 -11.85 -2.96
C THR A 222 4.34 -10.89 -2.51
N THR A 223 4.65 -9.85 -3.28
CA THR A 223 5.80 -8.95 -3.06
C THR A 223 5.39 -7.64 -2.41
N TRP A 224 4.43 -6.95 -3.01
CA TRP A 224 4.00 -5.60 -2.69
C TRP A 224 2.61 -5.62 -2.10
N ARG A 225 2.39 -4.85 -1.03
CA ARG A 225 1.09 -4.77 -0.34
C ARG A 225 0.07 -3.89 -1.09
N ILE A 226 0.07 -3.94 -2.41
CA ILE A 226 -0.92 -3.30 -3.28
C ILE A 226 -1.89 -4.36 -3.80
N ARG A 227 -3.18 -3.99 -3.96
CA ARG A 227 -4.21 -4.94 -4.37
C ARG A 227 -4.03 -5.38 -5.82
N ASP A 228 -3.82 -4.39 -6.67
CA ASP A 228 -3.73 -4.52 -8.13
C ASP A 228 -2.38 -3.94 -8.56
N THR A 229 -1.67 -4.65 -9.43
CA THR A 229 -0.32 -4.30 -9.88
C THR A 229 -0.27 -4.26 -11.39
N THR A 230 -0.24 -3.05 -11.94
CA THR A 230 -0.05 -2.81 -13.35
C THR A 230 1.38 -3.17 -13.73
N LYS A 231 1.53 -4.04 -14.73
CA LYS A 231 2.83 -4.58 -15.17
C LYS A 231 3.42 -3.69 -16.25
N ALA A 232 4.68 -3.33 -16.07
CA ALA A 232 5.41 -2.48 -17.00
C ALA A 232 6.79 -3.06 -17.34
N LYS A 233 7.33 -2.60 -18.48
CA LYS A 233 8.68 -2.89 -18.93
C LYS A 233 9.49 -1.61 -19.03
N THR A 234 10.65 -1.57 -18.39
CA THR A 234 11.50 -0.38 -18.36
C THR A 234 12.03 -0.01 -19.73
N THR A 235 12.01 1.28 -20.06
CA THR A 235 12.78 1.86 -21.16
C THR A 235 14.16 2.32 -20.67
N ILE A 236 14.23 2.75 -19.41
CA ILE A 236 15.47 3.07 -18.68
C ILE A 236 15.31 2.62 -17.23
N TYR A 237 16.40 2.12 -16.64
CA TYR A 237 16.56 1.93 -15.20
C TYR A 237 18.01 2.20 -14.84
N ARG A 238 18.26 3.32 -14.13
CA ARG A 238 19.61 3.78 -13.79
C ARG A 238 19.73 4.14 -12.32
N ILE A 239 20.80 3.66 -11.69
CA ILE A 239 21.19 4.05 -10.33
C ILE A 239 22.69 4.24 -10.30
N LYS A 240 23.13 5.26 -9.56
CA LYS A 240 24.55 5.43 -9.20
C LYS A 240 24.64 5.81 -7.72
N ALA A 241 25.00 4.85 -6.89
CA ALA A 241 25.17 5.04 -5.45
C ALA A 241 26.49 4.41 -4.98
N GLY A 242 27.46 5.23 -4.62
CA GLY A 242 28.80 4.75 -4.26
C GLY A 242 29.44 3.96 -5.42
N LYS A 243 29.68 2.66 -5.19
CA LYS A 243 30.25 1.73 -6.19
C LYS A 243 29.19 1.00 -7.02
N ASP A 244 27.93 1.06 -6.60
CA ASP A 244 26.84 0.40 -7.32
C ASP A 244 26.43 1.24 -8.51
N VAL A 245 26.39 0.57 -9.67
CA VAL A 245 25.92 1.13 -10.93
C VAL A 245 24.91 0.16 -11.53
N ILE A 246 23.70 0.65 -11.75
CA ILE A 246 22.67 -0.01 -12.55
C ILE A 246 22.48 0.84 -13.81
N ASP A 247 22.52 0.22 -14.97
CA ASP A 247 22.11 0.81 -16.25
C ASP A 247 21.48 -0.29 -17.10
N LEU A 248 20.17 -0.43 -16.97
CA LEU A 248 19.37 -1.51 -17.54
C LEU A 248 18.17 -0.94 -18.30
N LYS A 249 17.58 -1.80 -19.11
CA LYS A 249 16.28 -1.63 -19.76
C LYS A 249 15.63 -2.99 -19.93
N ASP A 250 14.39 -3.01 -20.39
CA ASP A 250 13.61 -4.23 -20.63
C ASP A 250 13.37 -5.10 -19.37
N THR A 251 13.50 -4.49 -18.19
CA THR A 251 13.27 -5.11 -16.88
C THR A 251 11.89 -4.80 -16.33
N ASN A 252 11.52 -5.47 -15.24
CA ASN A 252 10.23 -5.33 -14.60
C ASN A 252 10.02 -3.97 -13.94
N SER A 253 8.79 -3.48 -14.07
CA SER A 253 8.24 -2.44 -13.22
C SER A 253 6.82 -2.78 -12.77
N ASN A 254 6.49 -2.30 -11.57
CA ASN A 254 5.18 -2.39 -10.93
C ASN A 254 4.63 -0.98 -10.68
N GLN A 255 3.33 -0.79 -10.90
CA GLN A 255 2.59 0.38 -10.43
C GLN A 255 1.27 -0.06 -9.80
N GLY A 256 0.86 0.60 -8.72
CA GLY A 256 -0.48 0.38 -8.18
C GLY A 256 -0.77 1.18 -6.92
N GLU A 257 -2.05 1.25 -6.58
CA GLU A 257 -2.54 1.99 -5.43
C GLU A 257 -2.44 1.17 -4.13
N PHE A 258 -2.23 1.87 -3.02
CA PHE A 258 -2.25 1.34 -1.66
C PHE A 258 -3.20 2.13 -0.75
N GLU A 259 -3.72 1.44 0.26
CA GLU A 259 -4.39 2.03 1.42
C GLU A 259 -3.89 1.29 2.66
N TYR A 260 -3.21 2.02 3.54
CA TYR A 260 -2.57 1.48 4.73
C TYR A 260 -3.01 2.23 5.98
N THR A 261 -2.99 1.51 7.09
CA THR A 261 -3.21 2.04 8.43
C THR A 261 -2.19 1.47 9.40
N ASP A 262 -2.17 2.00 10.62
CA ASP A 262 -1.43 1.46 11.76
C ASP A 262 -1.63 -0.06 11.96
N LYS A 263 -2.81 -0.56 11.59
CA LYS A 263 -3.24 -1.97 11.70
C LYS A 263 -2.86 -2.83 10.49
N THR A 264 -2.31 -2.24 9.43
CA THR A 264 -1.92 -3.01 8.25
C THR A 264 -0.77 -3.95 8.61
N ASP A 265 -0.94 -5.22 8.25
CA ASP A 265 0.11 -6.22 8.31
C ASP A 265 0.94 -6.18 7.01
N PHE A 266 2.20 -5.81 7.14
CA PHE A 266 3.17 -5.79 6.04
C PHE A 266 3.92 -7.12 5.89
N GLY A 267 3.56 -8.11 6.72
CA GLY A 267 4.26 -9.37 6.90
C GLY A 267 5.56 -9.16 7.68
N ALA A 268 6.12 -10.26 8.21
CA ALA A 268 7.54 -10.26 8.58
C ALA A 268 8.38 -10.02 7.31
N PRO A 269 9.66 -9.58 7.44
CA PRO A 269 10.59 -9.62 6.32
C PRO A 269 10.56 -11.05 5.76
N ALA A 270 9.96 -11.24 4.59
CA ALA A 270 9.94 -12.56 3.97
C ALA A 270 11.40 -13.00 3.81
N ARG A 271 11.70 -14.29 4.05
CA ARG A 271 13.00 -14.89 3.68
C ARG A 271 13.41 -14.55 2.23
N TRP A 272 12.41 -14.20 1.40
CA TRP A 272 12.45 -13.98 -0.03
C TRP A 272 11.98 -12.59 -0.47
N ASN A 273 12.04 -11.57 0.39
CA ASN A 273 11.57 -10.25 -0.01
C ASN A 273 12.51 -9.63 -1.06
N CYS A 274 11.94 -8.99 -2.09
CA CYS A 274 12.69 -8.12 -2.99
C CYS A 274 13.47 -7.11 -2.14
N GLY A 275 14.81 -7.17 -2.19
CA GLY A 275 15.69 -6.31 -1.40
C GLY A 275 16.10 -6.82 -0.01
N ALA A 276 15.50 -7.90 0.53
CA ALA A 276 16.01 -8.51 1.78
C ALA A 276 17.44 -9.05 1.62
N CYS A 277 17.79 -9.49 0.40
CA CYS A 277 19.12 -9.97 0.08
C CYS A 277 20.16 -8.86 0.24
N ALA A 278 19.83 -7.58 0.02
CA ALA A 278 20.76 -6.45 0.19
C ALA A 278 21.30 -6.31 1.62
N ASN A 279 20.57 -6.82 2.63
CA ASN A 279 20.99 -6.84 4.02
C ASN A 279 21.65 -8.18 4.45
N ASP A 280 21.55 -9.24 3.63
CA ASP A 280 22.13 -10.53 3.94
C ASP A 280 23.61 -10.55 3.50
N LYS A 281 24.49 -10.70 4.50
CA LYS A 281 25.95 -10.81 4.30
C LYS A 281 26.39 -12.22 3.88
N SER A 282 25.47 -13.17 3.69
CA SER A 282 25.79 -14.49 3.14
C SER A 282 26.11 -14.39 1.65
N ALA A 283 27.27 -13.80 1.35
CA ALA A 283 27.96 -14.07 0.10
C ALA A 283 28.21 -15.58 0.05
N ASP A 284 27.84 -16.22 -1.07
CA ASP A 284 28.44 -17.53 -1.32
C ASP A 284 29.97 -17.35 -1.39
N GLY A 285 30.75 -18.43 -1.27
CA GLY A 285 32.22 -18.38 -1.31
C GLY A 285 32.82 -17.78 -2.61
N ARG A 286 32.00 -17.25 -3.53
CA ARG A 286 32.36 -16.56 -4.77
C ARG A 286 32.02 -15.05 -4.75
N GLY A 287 31.46 -14.50 -3.67
CA GLY A 287 31.20 -13.06 -3.54
C GLY A 287 29.94 -12.57 -4.25
N GLU A 288 29.04 -13.48 -4.63
CA GLU A 288 27.74 -13.16 -5.20
C GLU A 288 26.65 -13.24 -4.13
N GLN A 289 25.83 -12.18 -4.03
CA GLN A 289 24.68 -12.13 -3.14
C GLN A 289 23.55 -12.91 -3.82
N MET A 290 23.35 -14.15 -3.36
CA MET A 290 22.32 -15.03 -3.89
C MET A 290 21.13 -14.96 -2.96
N CYS A 291 19.98 -14.54 -3.48
CA CYS A 291 18.73 -14.67 -2.74
C CYS A 291 18.42 -16.16 -2.57
N GLY A 292 18.68 -16.72 -1.38
CA GLY A 292 18.11 -17.99 -0.97
C GLY A 292 18.83 -19.30 -1.24
N ARG A 293 19.69 -19.66 -0.29
CA ARG A 293 19.91 -21.08 0.03
C ARG A 293 19.33 -21.39 1.40
#